data_AF-A0A7J2YU80-F1
#
_entry.id   AF-A0A7J2YU80-F1
#
_cell.length_a   1.000
_cell.length_b   1.000
_cell.length_c   1.000
_cell.angle_alpha   90.00
_cell.angle_beta   90.00
_cell.angle_gamma   90.00
#
_symmetry.space_group_name_H-M   'P 1'
#
loop_
_entity.id
_entity.type
_entity.pdbx_description
1 polymer ?
#
loop_
_entity_poly.entity_id
_entity_poly.type
_entity_poly.pdbx_seq_one_letter_code
_entity_poly.pdbx_strand_id
1 'polypeptide(L)'
;MVNAASAIEEIIKHPREERNIEFKESVAWEDIHFKAKITKSILGMANLRDGGWIIIGKRRNNDGSYESKGMIPDHFATYDSDLMQDFVRDYADPPIEIVLHKIEVESKQFIAIRVEEFERIPILCKRSCAEVIHRGKMYTRSKSKPETIEVPSEIEMREIIELATDKNITSFRVRAARLGMLTIEQVMEIIARSQDLQSDKERFDEQIRRIGQ
;
A
#
# COMPACT_ATOMS: atom_id res chain seq x y z
N MET A 1 15.36 -12.66 9.26
CA MET A 1 14.84 -11.31 8.93
C MET A 1 15.93 -10.60 8.14
N VAL A 2 15.68 -10.32 6.86
CA VAL A 2 16.57 -9.46 6.06
C VAL A 2 16.40 -8.04 6.58
N ASN A 3 17.49 -7.37 6.94
CA ASN A 3 17.44 -5.97 7.39
C ASN A 3 16.93 -5.11 6.22
N ALA A 4 15.97 -4.21 6.44
CA ALA A 4 15.45 -3.32 5.40
C ALA A 4 16.58 -2.56 4.68
N ALA A 5 17.63 -2.16 5.41
CA ALA A 5 18.83 -1.55 4.83
C ALA A 5 19.51 -2.47 3.79
N SER A 6 19.66 -3.77 4.09
CA SER A 6 20.29 -4.72 3.17
C SER A 6 19.46 -4.99 1.90
N ALA A 7 18.14 -4.97 1.99
CA ALA A 7 17.28 -5.12 0.80
C ALA A 7 17.37 -3.89 -0.12
N ILE A 8 17.42 -2.69 0.45
CA ILE A 8 17.52 -1.45 -0.34
C ILE A 8 18.91 -1.34 -0.99
N GLU A 9 19.97 -1.72 -0.28
CA GLU A 9 21.31 -1.81 -0.86
C GLU A 9 21.36 -2.72 -2.08
N GLU A 10 20.67 -3.87 -2.05
CA GLU A 10 20.58 -4.76 -3.21
C GLU A 10 19.86 -4.11 -4.40
N ILE A 11 18.75 -3.41 -4.16
CA ILE A 11 18.04 -2.63 -5.20
C ILE A 11 18.97 -1.56 -5.79
N ILE A 12 19.82 -0.94 -4.96
CA ILE A 12 20.81 0.03 -5.41
C ILE A 12 21.93 -0.66 -6.19
N LYS A 13 22.46 -1.81 -5.78
CA LYS A 13 23.56 -2.46 -6.51
C LYS A 13 23.09 -3.08 -7.82
N HIS A 14 21.87 -3.61 -7.84
CA HIS A 14 21.31 -4.36 -8.95
C HIS A 14 19.96 -3.79 -9.39
N PRO A 15 19.95 -2.59 -10.01
CA PRO A 15 18.71 -1.91 -10.35
C PRO A 15 17.92 -2.72 -11.40
N ARG A 16 16.70 -3.10 -11.03
CA ARG A 16 15.70 -3.68 -11.91
C ARG A 16 14.47 -2.80 -11.86
N GLU A 17 14.03 -2.36 -13.02
CA GLU A 17 12.84 -1.54 -13.13
C GLU A 17 11.62 -2.44 -12.95
N GLU A 18 10.98 -2.34 -11.79
CA GLU A 18 9.79 -3.08 -11.44
C GLU A 18 8.61 -2.12 -11.24
N ARG A 19 7.38 -2.65 -11.29
CA ARG A 19 6.17 -1.82 -11.14
C ARG A 19 6.18 -1.04 -9.81
N ASN A 20 6.72 -1.65 -8.76
CA ASN A 20 6.84 -1.09 -7.41
C ASN A 20 8.20 -0.42 -7.12
N ILE A 21 9.09 -0.27 -8.10
CA ILE A 21 10.38 0.41 -7.95
C ILE A 21 10.48 1.56 -8.95
N GLU A 22 10.85 2.75 -8.49
CA GLU A 22 11.05 3.93 -9.32
C GLU A 22 12.45 4.50 -9.08
N PHE A 23 13.15 4.83 -10.16
CA PHE A 23 14.47 5.43 -10.10
C PHE A 23 14.43 6.89 -10.56
N LYS A 24 15.08 7.77 -9.81
CA LYS A 24 15.20 9.20 -10.12
C LYS A 24 16.64 9.68 -10.02
N GLU A 25 16.97 10.63 -10.88
CA GLU A 25 18.24 11.35 -10.80
C GLU A 25 18.26 12.29 -9.58
N SER A 26 19.47 12.75 -9.24
CA SER A 26 19.64 13.70 -8.15
C SER A 26 19.07 15.07 -8.53
N VAL A 27 18.05 15.49 -7.79
CA VAL A 27 17.44 16.83 -7.87
C VAL A 27 17.20 17.32 -6.45
N ALA A 28 17.37 18.63 -6.22
CA ALA A 28 17.03 19.27 -4.96
C ALA A 28 15.53 19.08 -4.67
N TRP A 29 15.18 18.82 -3.41
CA TRP A 29 13.78 18.61 -3.02
C TRP A 29 12.95 19.87 -3.27
N GLU A 30 13.51 21.08 -3.17
CA GLU A 30 12.80 22.35 -3.34
C GLU A 30 12.24 22.57 -4.75
N ASP A 31 12.71 21.85 -5.77
CA ASP A 31 12.17 21.96 -7.12
C ASP A 31 10.70 21.48 -7.16
N ILE A 32 9.78 22.41 -7.43
CA ILE A 32 8.34 22.15 -7.35
C ILE A 32 7.86 21.10 -8.37
N HIS A 33 8.47 21.06 -9.56
CA HIS A 33 8.11 20.06 -10.57
C HIS A 33 8.60 18.67 -10.15
N PHE A 34 9.77 18.60 -9.53
CA PHE A 34 10.31 17.37 -8.96
C PHE A 34 9.48 16.89 -7.76
N LYS A 35 9.13 17.78 -6.81
CA LYS A 35 8.20 17.45 -5.72
C LYS A 35 6.90 16.87 -6.25
N ALA A 36 6.31 17.49 -7.27
CA ALA A 36 5.08 17.02 -7.88
C ALA A 36 5.25 15.64 -8.55
N LYS A 37 6.38 15.38 -9.22
CA LYS A 37 6.69 14.08 -9.83
C LYS A 37 6.88 12.98 -8.78
N ILE A 38 7.62 13.25 -7.71
CA ILE A 38 7.81 12.30 -6.60
C ILE A 38 6.46 12.03 -5.92
N THR A 39 5.69 13.08 -5.62
CA THR A 39 4.36 12.96 -5.02
C THR A 39 3.41 12.15 -5.90
N LYS A 40 3.43 12.36 -7.23
CA LYS A 40 2.68 11.53 -8.18
C LYS A 40 3.05 10.06 -8.03
N SER A 41 4.35 9.74 -8.00
CA SER A 41 4.82 8.37 -7.81
C SER A 41 4.39 7.78 -6.46
N ILE A 42 4.41 8.58 -5.39
CA ILE A 42 3.93 8.16 -4.06
C ILE A 42 2.42 7.83 -4.12
N LEU A 43 1.60 8.71 -4.69
CA LEU A 43 0.16 8.46 -4.88
C LEU A 43 -0.11 7.20 -5.69
N GLY A 44 0.68 6.97 -6.75
CA GLY A 44 0.56 5.79 -7.59
C GLY A 44 0.98 4.49 -6.91
N MET A 45 2.09 4.52 -6.17
CA MET A 45 2.60 3.36 -5.44
C MET A 45 1.73 3.00 -4.24
N ALA A 46 1.15 3.97 -3.54
CA ALA A 46 0.24 3.69 -2.43
C ALA A 46 -1.03 2.94 -2.87
N ASN A 47 -1.41 3.05 -4.15
CA ASN A 47 -2.50 2.30 -4.77
C ASN A 47 -2.08 0.93 -5.34
N LEU A 48 -0.82 0.51 -5.14
CA LEU A 48 -0.37 -0.84 -5.45
C LEU A 48 -0.39 -1.74 -4.22
N ARG A 49 -0.57 -3.04 -4.48
CA ARG A 49 -0.25 -4.07 -3.49
C ARG A 49 1.23 -3.97 -3.10
N ASP A 50 1.49 -4.03 -1.81
CA ASP A 50 2.77 -3.89 -1.11
C ASP A 50 3.47 -2.53 -1.30
N GLY A 51 2.78 -1.53 -1.85
CA GLY A 51 3.32 -0.20 -2.04
C GLY A 51 4.50 -0.16 -3.02
N GLY A 52 5.58 0.51 -2.64
CA GLY A 52 6.80 0.56 -3.46
C GLY A 52 7.98 1.30 -2.86
N TRP A 53 9.00 1.49 -3.69
CA TRP A 53 10.24 2.18 -3.38
C TRP A 53 10.59 3.20 -4.45
N ILE A 54 10.93 4.42 -4.04
CA ILE A 54 11.49 5.44 -4.92
C ILE A 54 12.95 5.66 -4.50
N ILE A 55 13.89 5.42 -5.42
CA ILE A 55 15.32 5.55 -5.18
C ILE A 55 15.87 6.72 -6.00
N ILE A 56 16.46 7.69 -5.31
CA ILE A 56 17.02 8.92 -5.89
C ILE A 56 18.54 8.86 -5.84
N GLY A 57 19.19 9.31 -6.92
CA GLY A 57 20.64 9.17 -7.16
C GLY A 57 20.95 8.18 -8.29
N LYS A 58 19.96 7.85 -9.11
CA LYS A 58 20.04 6.88 -10.20
C LYS A 58 19.86 7.56 -11.54
N ARG A 59 20.83 7.38 -12.44
CA ARG A 59 20.76 7.89 -13.81
C ARG A 59 20.32 6.79 -14.75
N ARG A 60 19.33 7.09 -15.59
CA ARG A 60 18.95 6.18 -16.69
C ARG A 60 19.85 6.46 -17.89
N ASN A 61 20.48 5.41 -18.41
CA ASN A 61 21.28 5.46 -19.62
C ASN A 61 20.40 5.33 -20.87
N ASN A 62 20.96 5.64 -22.03
CA ASN A 62 20.24 5.59 -23.32
C ASN A 62 19.76 4.18 -23.69
N ASP A 63 20.41 3.14 -23.17
CA ASP A 63 20.05 1.73 -23.36
C ASP A 63 18.96 1.25 -22.38
N GLY A 64 18.45 2.13 -21.51
CA GLY A 64 17.45 1.81 -20.49
C GLY A 64 18.03 1.24 -19.19
N SER A 65 19.34 1.01 -19.12
CA SER A 65 20.01 0.60 -17.88
C SER A 65 20.10 1.75 -16.87
N TYR A 66 20.32 1.43 -15.60
CA TYR A 66 20.48 2.41 -14.53
C TYR A 66 21.89 2.39 -13.95
N GLU A 67 22.48 3.58 -13.83
CA GLU A 67 23.78 3.80 -13.21
C GLU A 67 23.63 4.40 -11.80
N SER A 68 24.39 3.85 -10.86
CA SER A 68 24.55 4.37 -9.49
C SER A 68 25.44 5.62 -9.47
N LYS A 69 24.87 6.78 -9.81
CA LYS A 69 25.61 8.06 -9.77
C LYS A 69 25.74 8.61 -8.35
N GLY A 70 24.74 8.35 -7.51
CA GLY A 70 24.60 8.99 -6.20
C GLY A 70 23.97 10.38 -6.28
N MET A 71 23.70 10.94 -5.11
CA MET A 71 23.16 12.28 -4.94
C MET A 71 24.28 13.32 -4.97
N ILE A 72 23.98 14.48 -5.56
CA ILE A 72 24.80 15.69 -5.37
C ILE A 72 24.63 16.12 -3.90
N PRO A 73 25.73 16.43 -3.16
CA PRO A 73 25.66 16.75 -1.73
C PRO A 73 24.66 17.85 -1.38
N ASP A 74 24.65 18.94 -2.16
CA ASP A 74 23.72 20.05 -1.95
C ASP A 74 22.27 19.62 -2.14
N HIS A 75 21.98 18.76 -3.13
CA HIS A 75 20.65 18.20 -3.30
C HIS A 75 20.30 17.27 -2.14
N PHE A 76 21.21 16.42 -1.69
CA PHE A 76 20.98 15.47 -0.60
C PHE A 76 20.60 16.15 0.72
N ALA A 77 21.20 17.30 1.01
CA ALA A 77 20.93 18.10 2.20
C ALA A 77 19.48 18.61 2.29
N THR A 78 18.81 18.76 1.14
CA THR A 78 17.44 19.30 1.05
C THR A 78 16.34 18.31 1.44
N TYR A 79 16.69 17.02 1.56
CA TYR A 79 15.74 15.97 1.88
C TYR A 79 15.55 15.87 3.39
N ASP A 80 14.34 16.17 3.83
CA ASP A 80 13.87 16.07 5.20
C ASP A 80 12.58 15.26 5.25
N SER A 81 12.46 14.35 6.22
CA SER A 81 11.31 13.43 6.31
C SER A 81 10.01 14.17 6.56
N ASP A 82 10.02 15.16 7.45
CA ASP A 82 8.81 15.82 7.93
C ASP A 82 8.30 16.79 6.87
N LEU A 83 9.21 17.57 6.27
CA LEU A 83 8.87 18.45 5.15
C LEU A 83 8.34 17.68 3.93
N MET A 84 8.86 16.47 3.69
CA MET A 84 8.36 15.61 2.61
C MET A 84 6.99 15.03 2.94
N GLN A 85 6.84 14.49 4.16
CA GLN A 85 5.58 13.92 4.65
C GLN A 85 4.45 14.97 4.62
N ASP A 86 4.73 16.19 5.07
CA ASP A 86 3.75 17.29 5.06
C ASP A 86 3.38 17.71 3.65
N PHE A 87 4.35 17.79 2.74
CA PHE A 87 4.06 18.08 1.34
C PHE A 87 3.17 17.01 0.72
N VAL A 88 3.46 15.71 0.92
CA VAL A 88 2.66 14.61 0.38
C VAL A 88 1.24 14.61 0.97
N ARG A 89 1.10 14.87 2.28
CA ARG A 89 -0.17 14.92 3.00
C ARG A 89 -1.14 15.95 2.40
N ASP A 90 -0.63 17.04 1.84
CA ASP A 90 -1.44 18.06 1.17
C ASP A 90 -2.13 17.54 -0.10
N TYR A 91 -1.59 16.51 -0.75
CA TYR A 91 -2.11 15.98 -2.00
C TYR A 91 -2.83 14.65 -1.85
N ALA A 92 -2.59 13.88 -0.79
CA ALA A 92 -3.18 12.56 -0.59
C ALA A 92 -4.48 12.60 0.26
N ASP A 93 -5.48 11.84 -0.17
CA ASP A 93 -6.67 11.50 0.62
C ASP A 93 -7.07 10.03 0.43
N PRO A 94 -7.02 9.18 1.47
CA PRO A 94 -6.49 9.44 2.81
C PRO A 94 -5.00 9.85 2.82
N PRO A 95 -4.47 10.34 3.97
CA PRO A 95 -3.04 10.54 4.14
C PRO A 95 -2.24 9.25 3.88
N ILE A 96 -1.09 9.37 3.22
CA ILE A 96 -0.12 8.28 3.02
C ILE A 96 1.01 8.48 4.01
N GLU A 97 1.44 7.40 4.68
CA GLU A 97 2.69 7.39 5.43
C GLU A 97 3.85 6.96 4.51
N ILE A 98 4.93 7.74 4.50
CA ILE A 98 6.18 7.40 3.81
C ILE A 98 7.34 7.33 4.81
N VAL A 99 8.33 6.50 4.50
CA VAL A 99 9.57 6.43 5.28
C VAL A 99 10.74 6.82 4.40
N LEU A 100 11.45 7.87 4.79
CA LEU A 100 12.63 8.34 4.09
C LEU A 100 13.89 7.72 4.72
N HIS A 101 14.70 7.08 3.89
CA HIS A 101 16.00 6.54 4.25
C HIS A 101 17.11 7.29 3.52
N LYS A 102 18.07 7.80 4.29
CA LYS A 102 19.35 8.31 3.80
C LYS A 102 20.36 7.17 3.85
N ILE A 103 20.87 6.73 2.70
CA ILE A 103 21.68 5.51 2.58
C ILE A 103 22.99 5.83 1.88
N GLU A 104 24.09 5.22 2.33
CA GLU A 104 25.37 5.26 1.64
C GLU A 104 25.70 3.88 1.08
N VAL A 105 25.97 3.80 -0.22
CA VAL A 105 26.37 2.57 -0.92
C VAL A 105 27.57 2.89 -1.78
N GLU A 106 28.68 2.15 -1.62
CA GLU A 106 29.91 2.36 -2.39
C GLU A 106 30.38 3.84 -2.35
N SER A 107 30.35 4.45 -1.15
CA SER A 107 30.72 5.84 -0.91
C SER A 107 29.90 6.88 -1.67
N LYS A 108 28.71 6.49 -2.16
CA LYS A 108 27.73 7.37 -2.79
C LYS A 108 26.47 7.43 -1.95
N GLN A 109 25.92 8.63 -1.80
CA GLN A 109 24.70 8.86 -1.04
C GLN A 109 23.47 8.69 -1.92
N PHE A 110 22.41 8.12 -1.36
CA PHE A 110 21.12 7.90 -2.01
C PHE A 110 19.99 8.26 -1.05
N ILE A 111 18.85 8.65 -1.62
CA ILE A 111 17.58 8.73 -0.89
C ILE A 111 16.73 7.54 -1.33
N ALA A 112 16.21 6.79 -0.37
CA ALA A 112 15.23 5.75 -0.62
C ALA A 112 13.95 6.09 0.14
N ILE A 113 12.84 6.22 -0.58
CA ILE A 113 11.52 6.53 -0.03
C ILE A 113 10.70 5.24 -0.10
N ARG A 114 10.36 4.70 1.06
CA ARG A 114 9.37 3.64 1.18
C ARG A 114 7.98 4.24 1.11
N VAL A 115 7.16 3.72 0.21
CA VAL A 115 5.75 4.05 0.10
C VAL A 115 4.95 2.85 0.54
N GLU A 116 4.11 3.02 1.56
CA GLU A 116 3.20 1.97 1.99
C GLU A 116 1.91 1.97 1.15
N GLU A 117 1.35 0.78 1.01
CA GLU A 117 0.02 0.56 0.45
C GLU A 117 -1.06 1.22 1.33
N PHE A 118 -2.15 1.67 0.72
CA PHE A 118 -3.29 2.21 1.48
C PHE A 118 -3.86 1.20 2.49
N GLU A 119 -4.29 1.65 3.66
CA GLU A 119 -4.75 0.74 4.72
C GLU A 119 -6.13 0.12 4.42
N ARG A 120 -7.05 0.93 3.87
CA ARG A 120 -8.46 0.51 3.71
C ARG A 120 -9.12 0.96 2.41
N ILE A 121 -8.94 2.22 2.04
CA ILE A 121 -9.55 2.79 0.82
C ILE A 121 -8.45 3.35 -0.08
N PRO A 122 -8.64 3.31 -1.41
CA PRO A 122 -7.66 3.83 -2.35
C PRO A 122 -7.36 5.31 -2.13
N ILE A 123 -6.14 5.72 -2.47
CA ILE A 123 -5.72 7.10 -2.38
C ILE A 123 -6.16 7.89 -3.61
N LEU A 124 -6.85 8.99 -3.36
CA LEU A 124 -7.18 10.02 -4.33
C LEU A 124 -6.27 11.24 -4.16
N CYS A 125 -6.02 11.94 -5.26
CA CYS A 125 -5.33 13.21 -5.24
C CYS A 125 -6.33 14.34 -4.91
N LYS A 126 -6.17 15.04 -3.79
CA LYS A 126 -7.11 16.11 -3.37
C LYS A 126 -6.76 17.52 -3.86
N ARG A 127 -5.59 17.73 -4.46
CA ARG A 127 -5.10 19.03 -4.98
C ARG A 127 -4.31 18.87 -6.28
N SER A 128 -4.22 19.92 -7.09
CA SER A 128 -3.37 19.94 -8.30
C SER A 128 -2.02 20.60 -8.02
N CYS A 129 -0.96 20.21 -8.75
CA CYS A 129 0.37 20.84 -8.66
C CYS A 129 1.15 20.68 -9.97
N ALA A 130 1.78 21.78 -10.39
CA ALA A 130 2.80 21.83 -11.44
C ALA A 130 2.45 21.13 -12.76
N GLU A 131 1.15 21.06 -13.10
CA GLU A 131 0.60 20.32 -14.26
C GLU A 131 0.97 18.82 -14.31
N VAL A 132 1.46 18.26 -13.20
CA VAL A 132 1.89 16.86 -13.09
C VAL A 132 0.86 16.02 -12.34
N ILE A 133 0.27 16.60 -11.29
CA ILE A 133 -0.79 16.00 -10.47
C ILE A 133 -2.05 16.87 -10.53
N HIS A 134 -3.20 16.20 -10.55
CA HIS A 134 -4.50 16.80 -10.79
C HIS A 134 -5.49 16.34 -9.72
N ARG A 135 -6.23 17.31 -9.15
CA ARG A 135 -7.28 17.08 -8.17
C ARG A 135 -8.35 16.11 -8.71
N GLY A 136 -8.81 15.23 -7.83
CA GLY A 136 -9.84 14.22 -8.10
C GLY A 136 -9.33 13.00 -8.85
N LYS A 137 -8.05 12.93 -9.20
CA LYS A 137 -7.47 11.80 -9.93
C LYS A 137 -6.93 10.74 -8.99
N MET A 138 -7.05 9.49 -9.42
CA MET A 138 -6.36 8.36 -8.84
C MET A 138 -5.16 8.04 -9.73
N TYR A 139 -4.02 7.78 -9.10
CA TYR A 139 -2.81 7.38 -9.79
C TYR A 139 -2.50 5.91 -9.51
N THR A 140 -1.84 5.25 -10.45
CA THR A 140 -1.34 3.89 -10.32
C THR A 140 -0.07 3.73 -11.14
N ARG A 141 0.64 2.62 -10.93
CA ARG A 141 1.77 2.24 -11.78
C ARG A 141 1.25 1.40 -12.94
N SER A 142 1.61 1.78 -14.16
CA SER A 142 1.22 1.06 -15.36
C SER A 142 1.75 -0.39 -15.34
N LYS A 143 0.99 -1.30 -15.95
CA LYS A 143 1.44 -2.69 -16.17
C LYS A 143 2.37 -2.83 -17.37
N SER A 144 2.24 -1.94 -18.36
CA SER A 144 2.99 -2.03 -19.61
C SER A 144 4.37 -1.40 -19.52
N LYS A 145 4.48 -0.32 -18.74
CA LYS A 145 5.72 0.43 -18.53
C LYS A 145 5.84 0.82 -17.06
N PRO A 146 7.04 0.82 -16.47
CA PRO A 146 7.26 1.31 -15.10
C PRO A 146 7.11 2.84 -15.01
N GLU A 147 5.88 3.33 -15.15
CA GLU A 147 5.55 4.73 -15.04
C GLU A 147 4.28 4.93 -14.20
N THR A 148 4.20 6.11 -13.57
CA THR A 148 3.03 6.49 -12.77
C THR A 148 2.08 7.31 -13.62
N ILE A 149 0.88 6.79 -13.80
CA ILE A 149 -0.15 7.37 -14.67
C ILE A 149 -1.45 7.59 -13.90
N GLU A 150 -2.30 8.46 -14.40
CA GLU A 150 -3.72 8.42 -14.01
C GLU A 150 -4.25 7.04 -14.36
N VAL A 151 -5.11 6.48 -13.50
CA VAL A 151 -5.72 5.16 -13.75
C VAL A 151 -6.30 5.15 -15.17
N PRO A 152 -5.71 4.40 -16.11
CA PRO A 152 -5.95 4.61 -17.53
C PRO A 152 -7.15 3.83 -18.05
N SER A 153 -7.52 2.75 -17.36
CA SER A 153 -8.52 1.78 -17.80
C SER A 153 -9.23 1.14 -16.62
N GLU A 154 -10.32 0.43 -16.94
CA GLU A 154 -11.08 -0.40 -16.03
C GLU A 154 -10.25 -1.55 -15.42
N ILE A 155 -9.17 -1.99 -16.07
CA ILE A 155 -8.33 -3.08 -15.58
C ILE A 155 -7.60 -2.65 -14.30
N GLU A 156 -6.82 -1.57 -14.36
CA GLU A 156 -6.13 -1.05 -13.18
C GLU A 156 -7.12 -0.57 -12.10
N MET A 157 -8.25 0.02 -12.51
CA MET A 157 -9.29 0.43 -11.57
C MET A 157 -9.85 -0.77 -10.80
N ARG A 158 -10.11 -1.89 -11.49
CA ARG A 158 -10.60 -3.12 -10.86
C ARG A 158 -9.60 -3.70 -9.88
N GLU A 159 -8.31 -3.74 -10.21
CA GLU A 159 -7.28 -4.20 -9.27
C GLU A 159 -7.30 -3.41 -7.95
N ILE A 160 -7.43 -2.10 -8.04
CA ILE A 160 -7.44 -1.21 -6.87
C ILE A 160 -8.72 -1.43 -6.03
N ILE A 161 -9.88 -1.58 -6.68
CA ILE A 161 -11.16 -1.84 -6.02
C ILE A 161 -11.15 -3.21 -5.34
N GLU A 162 -10.64 -4.25 -6.01
CA GLU A 162 -10.50 -5.59 -5.44
C GLU A 162 -9.59 -5.57 -4.22
N LEU A 163 -8.45 -4.88 -4.30
CA LEU A 163 -7.54 -4.71 -3.17
C LEU A 163 -8.22 -4.01 -1.98
N ALA A 164 -8.98 -2.95 -2.23
CA ALA A 164 -9.75 -2.28 -1.19
C ALA A 164 -10.84 -3.19 -0.60
N THR A 165 -11.51 -3.98 -1.44
CA THR A 165 -12.54 -4.93 -1.00
C THR A 165 -11.96 -6.00 -0.07
N ASP A 166 -10.83 -6.60 -0.44
CA ASP A 166 -10.11 -7.60 0.38
C ASP A 166 -9.74 -7.04 1.76
N LYS A 167 -9.23 -5.80 1.80
CA LYS A 167 -8.89 -5.11 3.06
C LYS A 167 -10.10 -4.83 3.92
N ASN A 168 -11.20 -4.41 3.31
CA ASN A 168 -12.44 -4.12 4.02
C ASN A 168 -13.06 -5.40 4.59
N ILE A 169 -13.05 -6.51 3.84
CA ILE A 169 -13.48 -7.83 4.32
C ILE A 169 -12.60 -8.27 5.48
N THR A 170 -11.29 -8.18 5.35
CA THR A 170 -10.34 -8.54 6.43
C THR A 170 -10.59 -7.71 7.69
N SER A 171 -10.72 -6.39 7.54
CA SER A 171 -11.02 -5.47 8.64
C SER A 171 -12.38 -5.74 9.29
N PHE A 172 -13.39 -6.11 8.49
CA PHE A 172 -14.70 -6.50 8.99
C PHE A 172 -14.63 -7.79 9.79
N ARG A 173 -13.96 -8.83 9.28
CA ARG A 173 -13.78 -10.12 9.98
C ARG A 173 -13.12 -9.95 11.34
N VAL A 174 -12.05 -9.14 11.42
CA VAL A 174 -11.36 -8.85 12.68
C VAL A 174 -12.30 -8.16 13.68
N ARG A 175 -13.11 -7.20 13.24
CA ARG A 175 -14.08 -6.49 14.10
C ARG A 175 -15.23 -7.39 14.54
N ALA A 176 -15.80 -8.17 13.62
CA ALA A 176 -16.87 -9.11 13.90
C ALA A 176 -16.44 -10.12 14.98
N ALA A 177 -15.23 -10.70 14.84
CA ALA A 177 -14.67 -11.60 15.83
C ALA A 177 -14.49 -10.94 17.21
N ARG A 178 -13.97 -9.70 17.25
CA ARG A 178 -13.82 -8.94 18.52
C ARG A 178 -15.15 -8.64 19.21
N LEU A 179 -16.21 -8.43 18.44
CA LEU A 179 -17.56 -8.18 18.95
C LEU A 179 -18.31 -9.47 19.31
N GLY A 180 -17.70 -10.64 19.14
CA GLY A 180 -18.36 -11.93 19.37
C GLY A 180 -19.47 -12.23 18.36
N MET A 181 -19.46 -11.59 17.19
CA MET A 181 -20.39 -11.95 16.11
C MET A 181 -20.07 -13.35 15.63
N LEU A 182 -21.08 -14.21 15.66
CA LEU A 182 -20.95 -15.60 15.25
C LEU A 182 -20.88 -15.71 13.74
N THR A 183 -20.06 -16.64 13.24
CA THR A 183 -20.11 -17.03 11.83
C THR A 183 -21.39 -17.80 11.54
N ILE A 184 -21.74 -17.92 10.26
CA ILE A 184 -22.89 -18.74 9.85
C ILE A 184 -22.70 -20.18 10.35
N GLU A 185 -21.50 -20.76 10.25
CA GLU A 185 -21.23 -22.10 10.78
C GLU A 185 -21.52 -22.18 12.29
N GLN A 186 -21.07 -21.20 13.07
CA GLN A 186 -21.31 -21.17 14.51
C GLN A 186 -22.80 -21.02 14.85
N VAL A 187 -23.53 -20.18 14.09
CA VAL A 187 -24.99 -20.06 14.22
C VAL A 187 -25.68 -21.38 13.88
N MET A 188 -25.27 -22.02 12.79
CA MET A 188 -25.83 -23.31 12.35
C MET A 188 -25.53 -24.43 13.36
N GLU A 189 -24.35 -24.47 13.97
CA GLU A 189 -24.02 -25.41 15.05
C GLU A 189 -24.90 -25.20 16.29
N ILE A 190 -25.15 -23.95 16.67
CA ILE A 190 -26.05 -23.63 17.79
C ILE A 190 -27.48 -24.09 17.47
N ILE A 191 -27.96 -23.81 16.26
CA ILE A 191 -29.29 -24.24 15.81
C ILE A 191 -29.38 -25.77 15.84
N ALA A 192 -28.40 -26.49 15.28
CA ALA A 192 -28.39 -27.95 15.29
C ALA A 192 -28.43 -28.52 16.70
N ARG A 193 -27.56 -28.03 17.61
CA ARG A 193 -27.57 -28.47 19.03
C ARG A 193 -28.88 -28.16 19.73
N SER A 194 -29.54 -27.04 19.40
CA SER A 194 -30.83 -26.69 19.99
C SER A 194 -31.96 -27.64 19.56
N GLN A 195 -31.93 -28.11 18.31
CA GLN A 195 -32.89 -29.09 17.80
C GLN A 195 -32.70 -30.47 18.44
N ASP A 196 -31.44 -30.90 18.60
CA ASP A 196 -31.12 -32.16 19.29
C ASP A 196 -31.59 -32.13 20.75
N LEU A 197 -31.35 -31.03 21.47
CA LEU A 197 -31.83 -30.82 22.84
C LEU A 197 -33.36 -30.86 22.96
N GLN A 198 -34.08 -30.30 21.98
CA GLN A 198 -35.54 -30.36 21.96
C GLN A 198 -36.04 -31.80 21.73
N SER A 199 -35.46 -32.52 20.77
CA SER A 199 -35.76 -33.92 20.49
C SER A 199 -35.53 -34.82 21.70
N ASP A 200 -34.42 -34.65 22.41
CA ASP A 200 -34.10 -35.42 23.60
C ASP A 200 -35.07 -35.14 24.76
N LYS A 201 -35.47 -33.87 24.93
CA LYS A 201 -36.47 -33.49 25.92
C LYS A 201 -37.83 -34.13 25.64
N GLU A 202 -38.28 -34.12 24.38
CA GLU A 202 -39.56 -34.73 23.98
C GLU A 202 -39.58 -36.23 24.27
N ARG A 203 -38.49 -36.94 23.97
CA ARG A 203 -38.34 -38.37 24.26
C ARG A 203 -38.39 -38.67 25.77
N PHE A 204 -37.71 -37.83 26.56
CA PHE A 204 -37.70 -37.98 28.01
C PHE A 204 -39.10 -37.74 28.61
N ASP A 205 -39.81 -36.69 28.17
CA ASP A 205 -41.17 -36.39 28.61
C ASP A 205 -42.15 -37.53 28.23
N GLU A 206 -41.97 -38.17 27.07
CA GLU A 206 -42.75 -39.34 26.66
C GLU A 206 -42.48 -40.56 27.56
N GLN A 207 -41.22 -40.81 27.93
CA GLN A 207 -40.87 -41.89 28.86
C GLN A 207 -41.49 -41.69 30.25
N ILE A 208 -41.48 -40.47 30.78
CA ILE A 208 -42.13 -40.16 32.08
C ILE A 208 -43.63 -40.43 32.02
N ARG A 209 -44.32 -40.05 30.93
CA ARG A 209 -45.76 -40.34 30.77
C ARG A 209 -46.07 -41.84 30.75
N ARG A 210 -45.17 -42.65 30.16
CA ARG A 210 -45.35 -44.11 30.09
C ARG A 210 -45.09 -44.82 31.43
N ILE A 211 -44.30 -44.24 32.33
CA ILE A 211 -44.00 -44.82 33.66
C ILE A 211 -45.06 -44.43 34.70
N GLY A 212 -45.78 -43.31 34.47
CA GLY A 212 -46.85 -42.83 35.34
C GLY A 212 -48.25 -43.39 35.06
N GLN A 213 -48.39 -44.34 34.12
CA GLN A 213 -49.61 -45.11 33.82
C GLN A 213 -49.45 -46.54 34.33
#